data_AF-A0A7Z9GFM2-F1
#
_entry.id   AF-A0A7Z9GFM2-F1
#
_cell.length_a   1.000
_cell.length_b   1.000
_cell.length_c   1.000
_cell.angle_alpha   90.00
_cell.angle_beta   90.00
_cell.angle_gamma   90.00
#
_symmetry.space_group_name_H-M   'P 1'
#
loop_
_entity.id
_entity.type
_entity.pdbx_description
1 polymer ?
#
loop_
_entity_poly.entity_id
_entity_poly.type
_entity_poly.pdbx_seq_one_letter_code
_entity_poly.pdbx_strand_id
1 'polypeptide(L)' 'MSKVHNFSAGPCILPDSVLKQAGAAVLNFDGLDLSLLEISHRS' A
#
# COMPACT_ATOMS: atom_id res chain seq x y z
N MET A 1 3.28 -20.79 -10.98
CA MET A 1 2.27 -19.87 -11.54
C MET A 1 2.98 -18.84 -12.40
N SER A 2 2.42 -18.47 -13.55
CA SER A 2 2.99 -17.38 -14.38
C SER A 2 2.71 -16.02 -13.73
N LYS A 3 3.50 -15.01 -14.10
CA LYS A 3 3.26 -13.63 -13.67
C LYS A 3 1.95 -13.13 -14.29
N VAL A 4 1.05 -12.61 -13.46
CA VAL A 4 -0.17 -11.95 -13.93
C VAL A 4 0.23 -10.59 -14.50
N HIS A 5 -0.19 -10.32 -15.73
CA HIS A 5 0.00 -9.03 -16.40
C HIS A 5 -1.33 -8.28 -16.41
N ASN A 6 -1.36 -7.11 -15.77
CA ASN A 6 -2.54 -6.25 -15.71
C ASN A 6 -2.35 -5.04 -16.65
N PHE A 7 -3.18 -4.97 -17.70
CA PHE A 7 -3.17 -3.92 -18.73
C PHE A 7 -4.39 -3.00 -18.65
N SER A 8 -5.08 -2.94 -17.50
CA SER A 8 -6.26 -2.10 -17.33
C SER A 8 -5.96 -0.62 -17.59
N ALA A 9 -6.87 0.06 -18.30
CA ALA A 9 -6.77 1.49 -18.59
C ALA A 9 -7.06 2.39 -17.37
N GLY A 10 -7.76 1.87 -16.35
CA GLY A 10 -8.12 2.59 -15.14
C GLY A 10 -9.27 1.92 -14.36
N PRO A 11 -9.16 1.72 -13.03
CA PRO A 11 -7.92 1.75 -12.24
C PRO A 11 -6.86 0.80 -12.82
N CYS A 12 -5.59 1.17 -12.70
CA CYS A 12 -4.47 0.46 -13.34
C CYS A 12 -3.50 -0.15 -12.32
N ILE A 13 -2.50 -0.89 -12.81
CA ILE A 13 -1.51 -1.57 -11.97
C ILE A 13 -0.65 -0.57 -11.19
N LEU A 14 -0.46 -0.83 -9.90
CA LEU A 14 0.50 -0.11 -9.06
C LEU A 14 1.85 -0.84 -9.03
N PRO A 15 2.97 -0.13 -8.80
CA PRO A 15 4.26 -0.78 -8.57
C PRO A 15 4.22 -1.72 -7.36
N ASP A 16 4.82 -2.90 -7.50
CA ASP A 16 4.85 -3.94 -6.46
C ASP A 16 5.48 -3.44 -5.14
N SER A 17 6.53 -2.62 -5.24
CA SER A 17 7.19 -2.02 -4.07
C SER A 17 6.24 -1.11 -3.28
N VAL A 18 5.45 -0.28 -3.98
CA VAL A 18 4.49 0.64 -3.38
C VAL A 18 3.35 -0.14 -2.73
N LEU A 19 2.81 -1.15 -3.42
CA LEU A 19 1.72 -1.97 -2.86
C LEU A 19 2.16 -2.69 -1.57
N LYS A 20 3.39 -3.22 -1.55
CA LYS A 20 3.97 -3.87 -0.36
C LYS A 20 4.20 -2.88 0.79
N GLN A 21 4.76 -1.71 0.50
CA GLN A 21 5.00 -0.68 1.52
C GLN A 21 3.67 -0.14 2.09
N ALA A 22 2.71 0.18 1.23
CA ALA A 22 1.40 0.64 1.66
C ALA A 22 0.67 -0.43 2.51
N GLY A 23 0.74 -1.71 2.10
CA GLY A 23 0.18 -2.80 2.89
C GLY A 23 0.83 -2.95 4.27
N ALA A 24 2.16 -2.83 4.37
CA ALA A 24 2.86 -2.84 5.65
C ALA A 24 2.49 -1.64 6.54
N ALA A 25 2.38 -0.45 5.95
CA ALA A 25 1.99 0.78 6.62
C ALA A 25 0.57 0.72 7.22
N VAL A 26 -0.35 -0.04 6.61
CA VAL A 26 -1.68 -0.27 7.16
C VAL A 26 -1.62 -1.09 8.46
N LEU A 27 -0.63 -1.96 8.64
CA LEU A 27 -0.48 -2.78 9.85
C LEU A 27 0.27 -2.05 10.97
N ASN A 28 1.41 -1.43 10.64
CA ASN A 28 2.19 -0.61 11.56
C ASN A 28 2.98 0.40 10.74
N PHE A 29 2.55 1.66 10.81
CA PHE A 29 3.21 2.74 10.12
C PHE A 29 4.45 3.18 10.87
N ASP A 30 5.60 3.04 10.22
CA ASP A 30 6.89 3.57 10.69
C ASP A 30 7.27 3.18 12.14
N GLY A 31 6.81 2.02 12.60
CA GLY A 31 7.09 1.53 13.95
C GLY A 31 6.34 2.25 15.07
N LEU A 32 5.30 3.04 14.74
CA LEU A 32 4.48 3.78 15.71
C LEU A 32 3.51 2.89 16.50
N ASP A 33 3.39 1.60 16.15
CA ASP A 33 2.35 0.70 16.66
C ASP A 33 0.93 1.24 16.38
N LEU A 34 0.80 1.94 15.25
CA LEU A 34 -0.44 2.53 14.76
C LEU A 34 -0.56 2.28 13.26
N SER A 35 -1.78 2.04 12.78
CA SER A 35 -2.06 1.99 11.36
C SER A 35 -1.89 3.37 10.74
N LEU A 36 -1.38 3.43 9.50
CA LEU A 36 -1.41 4.66 8.69
C LEU A 36 -2.82 5.27 8.61
N LEU A 37 -3.86 4.44 8.66
CA LEU A 37 -5.27 4.87 8.55
C LEU A 37 -5.83 5.45 9.86
N GLU A 38 -5.11 5.32 10.98
CA GLU A 38 -5.52 5.81 12.30
C GLU A 38 -4.88 7.17 12.65
N ILE A 39 -3.85 7.58 11.90
CA ILE A 39 -3.11 8.82 12.15
C ILE A 39 -3.96 10.02 11.71
N SER A 40 -4.06 11.01 12.60
CA SER A 40 -4.71 12.28 12.27
C SER A 40 -3.96 12.98 11.13
N HIS A 41 -4.71 13.47 10.13
CA HIS A 41 -4.15 14.27 9.04
C HIS A 41 -3.53 15.61 9.49
N ARG A 42 -3.67 15.98 10.77
CA ARG A 42 -3.10 17.20 11.37
C ARG A 42 -1.87 16.93 12.23
N SER A 43 -1.48 15.66 12.39
CA SER A 43 -0.31 15.26 13.18
C SER A 43 1.00 15.46 12.43
#